data_AF-A0A4U0XDE5-F1
#
_entry.id   AF-A0A4U0XDE5-F1
#
_cell.length_a   1.000
_cell.length_b   1.000
_cell.length_c   1.000
_cell.angle_alpha   90.00
_cell.angle_beta   90.00
_cell.angle_gamma   90.00
#
_symmetry.space_group_name_H-M   'P 1'
#
loop_
_entity.id
_entity.type
_entity.pdbx_description
1 polymer ?
#
loop_
_entity_poly.entity_id
_entity_poly.type
_entity_poly.pdbx_seq_one_letter_code
_entity_poly.pdbx_strand_id
1 'polypeptide(L)'
;MADTSKATAQHVEATEPGKIELQEAASVRNGQLAYDDGDERAPEARGRDASAIDRSYWRSARFLGSMAAIGLGFMGGTGGYALVAPVLSDIDADLGPSPNIAWVGLVYVLTEAVFFLLVGRLSDIFGRRWFFITGSLIGLVGTIIGATAHSVNTLIGAEVLIGLAAAFQISFFWVIAELVPVRWRYLANSYAYIVSIPTNPLAAKIAFTMQHTPLKWRGSFIFMAGVNALSALCWYLFYHPPTFHMLHRKKLAKEIMIHFDWIGLLLYTAGLLIFLMGLSWGGGLYPWSDSHVIGTLVAGGVCLFGIFPLWSIYLPFKTVEPFLPLHLFTNVNFQACAWLTGIGILAIVEQLERRTLMMIRRWCVLWVLAHLAASCVIALHSVYDEQGTLAGLAAMGFVFGQILGGGLATVVGPRWGIRSTMWMAAPIMLAAAANPLNRSLTEGLILTGSLLIGASESQAAVTALSTLRNEADIGLAGGLAGTIRSFVSAIAVAIYSTVLKNRLNTTIPQYVAPAAKQAGLPTSSLPALIVGLGGTGPLTTTAVPGLTSAIEVAAITAYRYANSQAYRTVFFTSFAFGGAGMILVWFVANNDKSKENFVGGHVHDPRQEKALEVEVG
;
A
#
# COMPACT_ATOMS: atom_id res chain seq x y z
N MET A 1 65.64 -56.94 16.67
CA MET A 1 65.19 -56.21 15.48
C MET A 1 64.09 -57.05 14.84
N ALA A 2 62.88 -57.15 15.41
CA ALA A 2 61.88 -56.13 15.71
C ALA A 2 61.40 -55.39 14.45
N ASP A 3 60.40 -55.98 13.76
CA ASP A 3 59.36 -55.21 13.10
C ASP A 3 58.07 -56.06 13.08
N THR A 4 57.08 -55.63 13.86
CA THR A 4 55.78 -56.29 13.98
C THR A 4 54.70 -55.24 13.86
N SER A 5 53.76 -55.52 12.94
CA SER A 5 52.48 -54.84 12.75
C SER A 5 51.81 -54.51 14.07
N LYS A 6 51.30 -53.28 14.20
CA LYS A 6 50.27 -52.95 15.18
C LYS A 6 49.08 -52.31 14.50
N ALA A 7 47.98 -53.06 14.56
CA ALA A 7 46.63 -52.54 14.54
C ALA A 7 46.44 -51.57 15.72
N THR A 8 45.66 -50.51 15.51
CA THR A 8 45.09 -49.72 16.61
C THR A 8 43.63 -49.48 16.31
N ALA A 9 42.78 -50.17 17.08
CA ALA A 9 41.36 -49.90 17.17
C ALA A 9 41.11 -48.74 18.16
N GLN A 10 40.13 -47.91 17.81
CA GLN A 10 39.22 -47.13 18.66
C GLN A 10 39.81 -46.16 19.70
N HIS A 11 39.65 -44.87 19.40
CA HIS A 11 39.06 -43.92 20.35
C HIS A 11 37.91 -43.18 19.66
N VAL A 12 36.67 -43.52 20.01
CA VAL A 12 35.49 -42.70 19.74
C VAL A 12 35.49 -41.62 20.82
N GLU A 13 36.02 -40.45 20.49
CA GLU A 13 35.95 -39.27 21.33
C GLU A 13 34.61 -38.58 21.05
N ALA A 14 33.73 -38.57 22.07
CA ALA A 14 32.44 -37.91 22.02
C ALA A 14 32.64 -36.42 21.69
N THR A 15 32.30 -36.02 20.47
CA THR A 15 32.47 -34.65 20.00
C THR A 15 31.19 -33.86 20.24
N GLU A 16 31.34 -32.76 20.98
CA GLU A 16 30.29 -31.86 21.43
C GLU A 16 29.39 -31.34 20.27
N PRO A 17 28.09 -31.10 20.53
CA PRO A 17 27.10 -30.68 19.52
C PRO A 17 27.38 -29.34 18.82
N GLY A 18 28.41 -28.59 19.23
CA GLY A 18 28.77 -27.28 18.64
C GLY A 18 29.72 -27.33 17.42
N LYS A 19 30.31 -28.48 17.08
CA LYS A 19 31.26 -28.56 15.94
C LYS A 19 30.62 -28.84 14.57
N ILE A 20 29.39 -29.34 14.53
CA ILE A 20 28.64 -29.55 13.27
C ILE A 20 28.21 -28.19 12.69
N GLU A 21 27.76 -27.24 13.53
CA GLU A 21 27.41 -25.88 13.09
C GLU A 21 28.61 -25.10 12.50
N LEU A 22 29.83 -25.39 12.97
CA LEU A 22 31.04 -24.74 12.46
C LEU A 22 31.55 -25.33 11.14
N GLN A 23 31.21 -26.58 10.81
CA GLN A 23 31.51 -27.14 9.49
C GLN A 23 30.50 -26.71 8.43
N GLU A 24 29.22 -26.51 8.77
CA GLU A 24 28.25 -25.86 7.87
C GLU A 24 28.57 -24.37 7.64
N ALA A 25 29.15 -23.69 8.64
CA ALA A 25 29.62 -22.32 8.50
C ALA A 25 30.94 -22.15 7.72
N ALA A 26 31.70 -23.24 7.48
CA ALA A 26 33.04 -23.18 6.88
C ALA A 26 33.07 -23.38 5.35
N SER A 27 31.93 -23.58 4.68
CA SER A 27 31.87 -23.65 3.20
C SER A 27 31.95 -22.28 2.51
N VAL A 28 32.15 -21.19 3.26
CA VAL A 28 32.26 -19.80 2.76
C VAL A 28 33.67 -19.48 2.20
N ARG A 29 34.24 -20.35 1.36
CA ARG A 29 35.44 -20.02 0.57
C ARG A 29 35.10 -19.93 -0.90
N ASN A 30 35.34 -18.74 -1.46
CA ASN A 30 35.25 -18.34 -2.87
C ASN A 30 33.90 -17.81 -3.38
N GLY A 31 33.37 -16.73 -2.79
CA GLY A 31 32.52 -15.76 -3.50
C GLY A 31 31.32 -16.31 -4.29
N GLN A 32 30.86 -17.51 -3.95
CA GLN A 32 29.71 -18.19 -4.51
C GLN A 32 28.92 -18.61 -3.28
N LEU A 33 27.76 -17.99 -3.08
CA LEU A 33 26.76 -18.52 -2.15
C LEU A 33 26.58 -20.00 -2.51
N ALA A 34 26.83 -20.90 -1.55
CA ALA A 34 26.77 -22.34 -1.76
C ALA A 34 25.47 -22.67 -2.49
N TYR A 35 25.64 -23.14 -3.72
CA TYR A 35 24.58 -23.50 -4.63
C TYR A 35 23.92 -24.75 -4.07
N ASP A 36 22.62 -24.67 -3.78
CA ASP A 36 21.88 -25.87 -3.40
C ASP A 36 21.85 -26.80 -4.63
N ASP A 37 22.53 -27.94 -4.55
CA ASP A 37 22.60 -28.95 -5.61
C ASP A 37 21.20 -29.52 -5.99
N GLY A 38 20.16 -29.17 -5.21
CA GLY A 38 18.76 -29.47 -5.48
C GLY A 38 17.95 -28.41 -6.23
N ASP A 39 18.50 -27.23 -6.56
CA ASP A 39 17.76 -26.20 -7.29
C ASP A 39 17.49 -26.67 -8.75
N GLU A 40 16.25 -26.55 -9.25
CA GLU A 40 15.87 -27.00 -10.60
C GLU A 40 16.04 -25.92 -11.68
N ARG A 41 16.22 -24.66 -11.29
CA ARG A 41 16.35 -23.50 -12.21
C ARG A 41 17.58 -23.60 -13.11
N ALA A 42 17.51 -23.01 -14.31
CA ALA A 42 18.66 -22.86 -15.19
C ALA A 42 19.71 -21.91 -14.54
N PRO A 43 21.02 -22.11 -14.77
CA PRO A 43 22.07 -21.21 -14.26
C PRO A 43 21.86 -19.73 -14.61
N GLU A 44 21.18 -19.45 -15.71
CA GLU A 44 20.82 -18.12 -16.21
C GLU A 44 19.65 -17.49 -15.46
N ALA A 45 18.77 -18.30 -14.87
CA ALA A 45 17.63 -17.86 -14.06
C ALA A 45 17.98 -17.67 -12.57
N ARG A 46 19.21 -18.02 -12.18
CA ARG A 46 19.70 -17.89 -10.80
C ARG A 46 20.31 -16.52 -10.57
N GLY A 47 20.08 -15.97 -9.39
CA GLY A 47 20.71 -14.72 -8.97
C GLY A 47 22.24 -14.84 -8.91
N ARG A 48 22.92 -13.72 -9.15
CA ARG A 48 24.40 -13.65 -9.23
C ARG A 48 24.91 -12.42 -8.51
N ASP A 49 26.18 -12.44 -8.14
CA ASP A 49 26.84 -11.25 -7.62
C ASP A 49 27.01 -10.18 -8.69
N ALA A 50 26.80 -8.92 -8.31
CA ALA A 50 26.92 -7.75 -9.17
C ALA A 50 28.32 -7.60 -9.82
N SER A 51 29.37 -8.20 -9.24
CA SER A 51 30.71 -8.23 -9.82
C SER A 51 30.83 -9.12 -11.05
N ALA A 52 29.94 -10.11 -11.21
CA ALA A 52 29.88 -10.98 -12.38
C ALA A 52 29.07 -10.36 -13.54
N ILE A 53 28.39 -9.24 -13.31
CA ILE A 53 27.58 -8.54 -14.31
C ILE A 53 28.45 -7.48 -15.01
N ASP A 54 28.41 -7.46 -16.34
CA ASP A 54 29.13 -6.44 -17.12
C ASP A 54 28.63 -5.03 -16.76
N ARG A 55 29.56 -4.08 -16.62
CA ARG A 55 29.26 -2.68 -16.31
C ARG A 55 28.37 -2.02 -17.36
N SER A 56 28.40 -2.52 -18.60
CA SER A 56 27.55 -2.04 -19.69
C SER A 56 26.04 -2.26 -19.41
N TYR A 57 25.68 -3.29 -18.62
CA TYR A 57 24.31 -3.62 -18.27
C TYR A 57 23.58 -2.45 -17.61
N TRP A 58 24.24 -1.75 -16.67
CA TRP A 58 23.66 -0.64 -15.91
C TRP A 58 23.32 0.60 -16.77
N ARG A 59 23.87 0.67 -17.99
CA ARG A 59 23.56 1.72 -18.97
C ARG A 59 22.77 1.19 -20.17
N SER A 60 22.42 -0.09 -20.16
CA SER A 60 21.69 -0.72 -21.25
C SER A 60 20.25 -0.20 -21.32
N ALA A 61 19.69 -0.18 -22.53
CA ALA A 61 18.28 0.14 -22.75
C ALA A 61 17.34 -0.83 -22.00
N ARG A 62 17.80 -2.05 -21.69
CA ARG A 62 17.02 -3.05 -20.95
C ARG A 62 16.86 -2.65 -19.49
N PHE A 63 17.96 -2.30 -18.84
CA PHE A 63 17.93 -1.84 -17.46
C PHE A 63 17.15 -0.54 -17.33
N LEU A 64 17.52 0.49 -18.12
CA LEU A 64 16.85 1.80 -18.06
C LEU A 64 15.38 1.73 -18.48
N GLY A 65 15.07 0.95 -19.51
CA GLY A 65 13.71 0.74 -19.98
C GLY A 65 12.86 -0.08 -19.00
N SER A 66 13.42 -1.08 -18.31
CA SER A 66 12.73 -1.80 -17.23
C SER A 66 12.48 -0.92 -16.03
N MET A 67 13.45 -0.07 -15.64
CA MET A 67 13.25 0.93 -14.59
C MET A 67 12.16 1.95 -14.97
N ALA A 68 12.13 2.41 -16.22
CA ALA A 68 11.04 3.26 -16.71
C ALA A 68 9.69 2.54 -16.69
N ALA A 69 9.64 1.25 -17.07
CA ALA A 69 8.42 0.43 -17.00
C ALA A 69 7.89 0.29 -15.56
N ILE A 70 8.80 0.09 -14.59
CA ILE A 70 8.51 0.07 -13.16
C ILE A 70 7.91 1.41 -12.71
N GLY A 71 8.58 2.52 -13.02
CA GLY A 71 8.12 3.85 -12.60
C GLY A 71 6.74 4.19 -13.18
N LEU A 72 6.55 3.96 -14.48
CA LEU A 72 5.27 4.18 -15.17
C LEU A 72 4.18 3.21 -14.70
N GLY A 73 4.54 1.95 -14.42
CA GLY A 73 3.62 0.97 -13.86
C GLY A 73 3.13 1.42 -12.49
N PHE A 74 4.04 1.77 -11.58
CA PHE A 74 3.71 2.26 -10.25
C PHE A 74 2.90 3.58 -10.28
N MET A 75 3.23 4.47 -11.20
CA MET A 75 2.44 5.67 -11.50
C MET A 75 1.01 5.29 -11.93
N GLY A 76 0.87 4.28 -12.80
CA GLY A 76 -0.39 3.66 -13.21
C GLY A 76 -1.22 3.10 -12.05
N GLY A 77 -0.57 2.38 -11.12
CA GLY A 77 -1.25 1.77 -9.99
C GLY A 77 -1.76 2.82 -9.01
N THR A 78 -0.91 3.75 -8.61
CA THR A 78 -1.27 4.80 -7.65
C THR A 78 -2.30 5.80 -8.17
N GLY A 79 -2.18 6.19 -9.44
CA GLY A 79 -3.06 7.21 -10.03
C GLY A 79 -4.49 6.76 -10.27
N GLY A 80 -4.72 5.45 -10.37
CA GLY A 80 -6.06 4.88 -10.58
C GLY A 80 -7.03 5.36 -9.51
N TYR A 81 -6.60 5.32 -8.26
CA TYR A 81 -7.39 5.80 -7.13
C TYR A 81 -7.10 7.26 -6.78
N ALA A 82 -5.82 7.66 -6.71
CA ALA A 82 -5.43 8.95 -6.13
C ALA A 82 -5.90 10.16 -6.95
N LEU A 83 -6.15 10.01 -8.26
CA LEU A 83 -6.72 11.07 -9.11
C LEU A 83 -8.25 11.10 -9.11
N VAL A 84 -8.89 9.98 -8.81
CA VAL A 84 -10.35 9.83 -8.85
C VAL A 84 -10.96 10.21 -7.52
N ALA A 85 -10.37 9.75 -6.43
CA ALA A 85 -10.90 9.91 -5.09
C ALA A 85 -11.16 11.37 -4.64
N PRO A 86 -10.28 12.35 -4.93
CA PRO A 86 -10.51 13.74 -4.53
C PRO A 86 -11.74 14.39 -5.19
N VAL A 87 -12.17 13.87 -6.34
CA VAL A 87 -13.24 14.45 -7.17
C VAL A 87 -14.48 13.55 -7.26
N LEU A 88 -14.59 12.54 -6.38
CA LEU A 88 -15.74 11.62 -6.34
C LEU A 88 -17.09 12.33 -6.21
N SER A 89 -17.13 13.44 -5.46
CA SER A 89 -18.35 14.24 -5.31
C SER A 89 -18.76 14.98 -6.59
N ASP A 90 -17.79 15.34 -7.43
CA ASP A 90 -18.03 16.01 -8.71
C ASP A 90 -18.41 15.01 -9.81
N ILE A 91 -17.71 13.86 -9.86
CA ILE A 91 -18.08 12.67 -10.65
C ILE A 91 -19.54 12.34 -10.38
N ASP A 92 -19.88 12.42 -9.11
CA ASP A 92 -21.19 12.16 -8.67
C ASP A 92 -22.23 13.12 -9.18
N ALA A 93 -22.04 14.42 -8.95
CA ALA A 93 -22.97 15.42 -9.45
C ALA A 93 -23.22 15.29 -10.97
N ASP A 94 -22.21 14.84 -11.73
CA ASP A 94 -22.29 14.62 -13.18
C ASP A 94 -23.05 13.34 -13.58
N LEU A 95 -22.91 12.25 -12.82
CA LEU A 95 -23.55 10.94 -13.12
C LEU A 95 -24.93 10.75 -12.47
N GLY A 96 -25.34 11.63 -11.54
CA GLY A 96 -26.64 11.58 -10.83
C GLY A 96 -26.48 11.65 -9.31
N PRO A 97 -27.46 11.27 -8.48
CA PRO A 97 -27.15 10.90 -7.09
C PRO A 97 -27.35 9.40 -6.86
N SER A 98 -26.27 8.68 -6.62
CA SER A 98 -26.25 7.25 -6.27
C SER A 98 -25.79 7.04 -4.83
N PRO A 99 -26.48 6.20 -4.04
CA PRO A 99 -25.98 5.78 -2.74
C PRO A 99 -24.67 4.99 -2.87
N ASN A 100 -24.40 4.41 -4.04
CA ASN A 100 -23.28 3.48 -4.22
C ASN A 100 -21.97 4.15 -4.62
N ILE A 101 -21.86 5.48 -4.67
CA ILE A 101 -20.56 6.08 -5.04
C ILE A 101 -19.43 5.59 -4.15
N ALA A 102 -19.74 5.35 -2.87
CA ALA A 102 -18.80 4.89 -1.87
C ALA A 102 -18.20 3.53 -2.15
N TRP A 103 -18.60 2.87 -3.24
CA TRP A 103 -17.97 1.65 -3.70
C TRP A 103 -16.84 1.91 -4.69
N VAL A 104 -16.80 3.06 -5.37
CA VAL A 104 -15.76 3.40 -6.34
C VAL A 104 -14.40 3.40 -5.67
N GLY A 105 -14.24 4.09 -4.54
CA GLY A 105 -12.98 4.01 -3.80
C GLY A 105 -12.70 2.67 -3.11
N LEU A 106 -13.75 1.94 -2.69
CA LEU A 106 -13.63 0.74 -1.87
C LEU A 106 -13.08 -0.42 -2.70
N VAL A 107 -13.70 -0.64 -3.86
CA VAL A 107 -13.41 -1.83 -4.67
C VAL A 107 -11.98 -1.83 -5.15
N TYR A 108 -11.39 -0.65 -5.36
CA TYR A 108 -9.97 -0.50 -5.64
C TYR A 108 -9.11 -1.17 -4.54
N VAL A 109 -9.28 -0.74 -3.28
CA VAL A 109 -8.47 -1.26 -2.14
C VAL A 109 -8.76 -2.74 -1.87
N LEU A 110 -10.02 -3.16 -1.98
CA LEU A 110 -10.40 -4.56 -1.76
C LEU A 110 -9.81 -5.50 -2.81
N THR A 111 -9.89 -5.13 -4.09
CA THR A 111 -9.32 -5.95 -5.16
C THR A 111 -7.79 -5.95 -5.06
N GLU A 112 -7.17 -4.79 -4.83
CA GLU A 112 -5.73 -4.69 -4.61
C GLU A 112 -5.25 -5.65 -3.49
N ALA A 113 -5.91 -5.62 -2.32
CA ALA A 113 -5.52 -6.41 -1.15
C ALA A 113 -5.55 -7.93 -1.41
N VAL A 114 -6.56 -8.41 -2.15
CA VAL A 114 -6.71 -9.84 -2.48
C VAL A 114 -5.66 -10.27 -3.49
N PHE A 115 -5.49 -9.47 -4.54
CA PHE A 115 -4.68 -9.87 -5.68
C PHE A 115 -3.17 -9.73 -5.43
N PHE A 116 -2.72 -8.96 -4.43
CA PHE A 116 -1.30 -8.84 -4.10
C PHE A 116 -0.61 -10.19 -3.86
N LEU A 117 -1.15 -11.01 -2.94
CA LEU A 117 -0.56 -12.32 -2.64
C LEU A 117 -0.65 -13.27 -3.84
N LEU A 118 -1.77 -13.22 -4.56
CA LEU A 118 -1.99 -14.05 -5.74
C LEU A 118 -0.97 -13.75 -6.84
N VAL A 119 -0.80 -12.47 -7.18
CA VAL A 119 0.15 -12.01 -8.19
C VAL A 119 1.58 -12.34 -7.74
N GLY A 120 1.91 -12.09 -6.47
CA GLY A 120 3.21 -12.45 -5.90
C GLY A 120 3.55 -13.93 -6.13
N ARG A 121 2.67 -14.82 -5.65
CA ARG A 121 2.87 -16.27 -5.73
C ARG A 121 2.89 -16.79 -7.17
N LEU A 122 1.94 -16.37 -7.99
CA LEU A 122 1.86 -16.86 -9.37
C LEU A 122 2.99 -16.32 -10.24
N SER A 123 3.47 -15.10 -10.00
CA SER A 123 4.58 -14.52 -10.77
C SER A 123 5.93 -15.16 -10.47
N ASP A 124 6.14 -15.70 -9.26
CA ASP A 124 7.33 -16.50 -8.93
C ASP A 124 7.31 -17.86 -9.66
N ILE A 125 6.12 -18.43 -9.86
CA ILE A 125 5.95 -19.74 -10.51
C ILE A 125 5.99 -19.62 -12.03
N PHE A 126 5.16 -18.76 -12.62
CA PHE A 126 4.96 -18.70 -14.06
C PHE A 126 5.91 -17.72 -14.77
N GLY A 127 6.69 -16.95 -14.01
CA GLY A 127 7.58 -15.89 -14.50
C GLY A 127 6.87 -14.53 -14.56
N ARG A 128 7.62 -13.44 -14.38
CA ARG A 128 7.02 -12.12 -14.12
C ARG A 128 6.60 -11.33 -15.35
N ARG A 129 7.22 -11.56 -16.51
CA ARG A 129 7.06 -10.72 -17.72
C ARG A 129 5.59 -10.45 -18.06
N TRP A 130 4.82 -11.51 -18.22
CA TRP A 130 3.43 -11.43 -18.64
C TRP A 130 2.50 -10.94 -17.52
N PHE A 131 2.87 -11.09 -16.25
CA PHE A 131 2.08 -10.55 -15.13
C PHE A 131 2.07 -9.02 -15.16
N PHE A 132 3.23 -8.38 -15.28
CA PHE A 132 3.31 -6.92 -15.31
C PHE A 132 2.73 -6.32 -16.60
N ILE A 133 2.91 -6.97 -17.76
CA ILE A 133 2.25 -6.56 -19.01
C ILE A 133 0.73 -6.66 -18.87
N THR A 134 0.22 -7.80 -18.38
CA THR A 134 -1.22 -8.02 -18.21
C THR A 134 -1.81 -7.04 -17.21
N GLY A 135 -1.12 -6.76 -16.09
CA GLY A 135 -1.51 -5.74 -15.13
C GLY A 135 -1.71 -4.37 -15.78
N SER A 136 -0.74 -3.90 -16.57
CA SER A 136 -0.85 -2.63 -17.28
C SER A 136 -1.93 -2.63 -18.37
N LEU A 137 -2.19 -3.76 -19.03
CA LEU A 137 -3.30 -3.89 -19.99
C LEU A 137 -4.67 -3.87 -19.30
N ILE A 138 -4.82 -4.54 -18.15
CA ILE A 138 -6.04 -4.49 -17.34
C ILE A 138 -6.28 -3.06 -16.86
N GLY A 139 -5.23 -2.36 -16.40
CA GLY A 139 -5.32 -0.96 -15.99
C GLY A 139 -5.71 -0.04 -17.15
N LEU A 140 -5.19 -0.28 -18.35
CA LEU A 140 -5.61 0.42 -19.56
C LEU A 140 -7.09 0.21 -19.88
N VAL A 141 -7.59 -1.03 -19.83
CA VAL A 141 -9.01 -1.32 -20.06
C VAL A 141 -9.88 -0.67 -18.98
N GLY A 142 -9.50 -0.80 -17.70
CA GLY A 142 -10.22 -0.19 -16.59
C GLY A 142 -10.31 1.34 -16.71
N THR A 143 -9.22 2.01 -17.07
CA THR A 143 -9.20 3.46 -17.26
C THR A 143 -10.00 3.92 -18.48
N ILE A 144 -10.05 3.15 -19.57
CA ILE A 144 -10.93 3.43 -20.72
C ILE A 144 -12.42 3.32 -20.33
N ILE A 145 -12.78 2.28 -19.57
CA ILE A 145 -14.15 2.11 -19.07
C ILE A 145 -14.51 3.25 -18.12
N GLY A 146 -13.60 3.65 -17.21
CA GLY A 146 -13.79 4.79 -16.32
C GLY A 146 -14.00 6.10 -17.07
N ALA A 147 -13.20 6.38 -18.10
CA ALA A 147 -13.32 7.59 -18.93
C ALA A 147 -14.67 7.66 -19.67
N THR A 148 -15.24 6.52 -20.04
CA THR A 148 -16.49 6.40 -20.81
C THR A 148 -17.71 6.08 -19.93
N ALA A 149 -17.57 6.11 -18.61
CA ALA A 149 -18.64 5.77 -17.70
C ALA A 149 -19.80 6.79 -17.75
N HIS A 150 -21.02 6.26 -17.86
CA HIS A 150 -22.29 7.01 -17.79
C HIS A 150 -23.13 6.65 -16.56
N SER A 151 -22.66 5.72 -15.73
CA SER A 151 -23.32 5.35 -14.47
C SER A 151 -22.28 5.05 -13.39
N VAL A 152 -22.65 5.27 -12.13
CA VAL A 152 -21.80 4.94 -10.97
C VAL A 152 -21.47 3.44 -10.92
N ASN A 153 -22.40 2.56 -11.31
CA ASN A 153 -22.14 1.12 -11.31
C ASN A 153 -21.10 0.72 -12.37
N THR A 154 -21.10 1.38 -13.53
CA THR A 154 -20.05 1.19 -14.55
C THR A 154 -18.69 1.65 -14.01
N LEU A 155 -18.67 2.76 -13.26
CA LEU A 155 -17.46 3.28 -12.64
C LEU A 155 -16.92 2.35 -11.55
N ILE A 156 -17.79 1.75 -10.72
CA ILE A 156 -17.41 0.70 -9.77
C ILE A 156 -16.78 -0.48 -10.52
N GLY A 157 -17.36 -0.90 -11.64
CA GLY A 157 -16.79 -1.96 -12.48
C GLY A 157 -15.42 -1.60 -13.06
N ALA A 158 -15.21 -0.33 -13.44
CA ALA A 158 -13.90 0.17 -13.87
C ALA A 158 -12.87 0.10 -12.73
N GLU A 159 -13.24 0.53 -11.52
CA GLU A 159 -12.35 0.50 -10.36
C GLU A 159 -11.99 -0.92 -9.89
N VAL A 160 -12.86 -1.91 -10.10
CA VAL A 160 -12.51 -3.32 -9.88
C VAL A 160 -11.33 -3.74 -10.77
N LEU A 161 -11.32 -3.31 -12.03
CA LEU A 161 -10.21 -3.60 -12.95
C LEU A 161 -8.96 -2.79 -12.60
N ILE A 162 -9.13 -1.51 -12.21
CA ILE A 162 -8.02 -0.65 -11.83
C ILE A 162 -7.35 -1.14 -10.54
N GLY A 163 -8.10 -1.55 -9.53
CA GLY A 163 -7.54 -2.13 -8.30
C GLY A 163 -6.88 -3.49 -8.53
N LEU A 164 -7.45 -4.33 -9.40
CA LEU A 164 -6.77 -5.53 -9.88
C LEU A 164 -5.43 -5.20 -10.55
N ALA A 165 -5.39 -4.22 -11.46
CA ALA A 165 -4.17 -3.75 -12.11
C ALA A 165 -3.15 -3.19 -11.11
N ALA A 166 -3.62 -2.47 -10.09
CA ALA A 166 -2.78 -1.90 -9.04
C ALA A 166 -2.00 -2.96 -8.26
N ALA A 167 -2.60 -4.14 -8.02
CA ALA A 167 -1.89 -5.27 -7.41
C ALA A 167 -0.66 -5.69 -8.22
N PHE A 168 -0.70 -5.63 -9.56
CA PHE A 168 0.48 -5.88 -10.39
C PHE A 168 1.45 -4.71 -10.39
N GLN A 169 0.93 -3.48 -10.38
CA GLN A 169 1.72 -2.28 -10.62
C GLN A 169 2.47 -1.76 -9.38
N ILE A 170 1.88 -1.91 -8.19
CA ILE A 170 2.47 -1.49 -6.91
C ILE A 170 3.46 -2.54 -6.37
N SER A 171 3.44 -3.73 -6.95
CA SER A 171 4.36 -4.85 -6.74
C SER A 171 5.80 -4.62 -7.23
N PHE A 172 6.16 -3.38 -7.58
CA PHE A 172 7.43 -3.06 -8.21
C PHE A 172 8.67 -3.36 -7.34
N PHE A 173 8.50 -3.37 -6.01
CA PHE A 173 9.57 -3.59 -5.04
C PHE A 173 10.36 -4.88 -5.27
N TRP A 174 9.67 -5.95 -5.68
CA TRP A 174 10.32 -7.22 -5.96
C TRP A 174 10.90 -7.31 -7.38
N VAL A 175 10.36 -6.58 -8.35
CA VAL A 175 11.02 -6.49 -9.67
C VAL A 175 12.33 -5.74 -9.55
N ILE A 176 12.37 -4.65 -8.76
CA ILE A 176 13.62 -3.96 -8.44
C ILE A 176 14.62 -4.90 -7.76
N ALA A 177 14.14 -5.80 -6.91
CA ALA A 177 15.01 -6.78 -6.25
C ALA A 177 15.71 -7.73 -7.22
N GLU A 178 15.10 -8.01 -8.38
CA GLU A 178 15.72 -8.80 -9.46
C GLU A 178 16.70 -7.99 -10.30
N LEU A 179 16.46 -6.68 -10.49
CA LEU A 179 17.27 -5.85 -11.39
C LEU A 179 18.51 -5.24 -10.73
N VAL A 180 18.45 -5.02 -9.41
CA VAL A 180 19.38 -4.16 -8.68
C VAL A 180 19.92 -4.90 -7.45
N PRO A 181 21.23 -4.80 -7.15
CA PRO A 181 21.80 -5.43 -5.97
C PRO A 181 21.27 -4.82 -4.68
N VAL A 182 21.25 -5.60 -3.59
CA VAL A 182 20.64 -5.23 -2.30
C VAL A 182 21.05 -3.84 -1.81
N ARG A 183 22.33 -3.46 -1.91
CA ARG A 183 22.80 -2.10 -1.50
C ARG A 183 22.10 -0.95 -2.21
N TRP A 184 21.73 -1.13 -3.49
CA TRP A 184 21.14 -0.09 -4.32
C TRP A 184 19.61 -0.19 -4.40
N ARG A 185 18.99 -1.26 -3.86
CA ARG A 185 17.52 -1.47 -3.87
C ARG A 185 16.77 -0.30 -3.26
N TYR A 186 17.28 0.28 -2.17
CA TYR A 186 16.66 1.44 -1.52
C TYR A 186 16.60 2.68 -2.44
N LEU A 187 17.70 2.98 -3.14
CA LEU A 187 17.76 4.12 -4.06
C LEU A 187 16.97 3.86 -5.35
N ALA A 188 16.95 2.62 -5.84
CA ALA A 188 16.12 2.23 -6.97
C ALA A 188 14.62 2.38 -6.66
N ASN A 189 14.19 2.06 -5.43
CA ASN A 189 12.82 2.33 -5.01
C ASN A 189 12.52 3.83 -4.91
N SER A 190 13.45 4.63 -4.37
CA SER A 190 13.33 6.10 -4.38
C SER A 190 13.09 6.66 -5.78
N TYR A 191 13.75 6.10 -6.80
CA TYR A 191 13.48 6.46 -8.20
C TYR A 191 12.02 6.18 -8.61
N ALA A 192 11.47 5.00 -8.28
CA ALA A 192 10.08 4.69 -8.60
C ALA A 192 9.10 5.69 -7.93
N TYR A 193 9.37 6.08 -6.69
CA TYR A 193 8.59 7.10 -5.99
C TYR A 193 8.68 8.48 -6.66
N ILE A 194 9.85 8.89 -7.17
CA ILE A 194 10.03 10.13 -7.94
C ILE A 194 9.15 10.10 -9.21
N VAL A 195 9.12 8.98 -9.93
CA VAL A 195 8.30 8.87 -11.16
C VAL A 195 6.81 8.98 -10.85
N SER A 196 6.36 8.50 -9.68
CA SER A 196 4.94 8.59 -9.25
C SER A 196 4.47 9.98 -8.81
N ILE A 197 5.35 11.00 -8.78
CA ILE A 197 5.00 12.34 -8.29
C ILE A 197 3.68 12.90 -8.88
N PRO A 198 3.40 12.79 -10.19
CA PRO A 198 2.17 13.34 -10.74
C PRO A 198 0.90 12.58 -10.28
N THR A 199 0.99 11.27 -10.06
CA THR A 199 -0.18 10.43 -9.77
C THR A 199 -0.36 10.11 -8.30
N ASN A 200 0.56 10.53 -7.43
CA ASN A 200 0.47 10.26 -6.00
C ASN A 200 0.50 11.57 -5.18
N PRO A 201 1.64 12.25 -4.96
CA PRO A 201 1.67 13.46 -4.15
C PRO A 201 0.95 14.66 -4.80
N LEU A 202 0.97 14.77 -6.14
CA LEU A 202 0.28 15.85 -6.85
C LEU A 202 -1.12 15.46 -7.37
N ALA A 203 -1.56 14.23 -7.11
CA ALA A 203 -2.77 13.67 -7.72
C ALA A 203 -4.00 14.53 -7.44
N ALA A 204 -4.20 14.92 -6.18
CA ALA A 204 -5.35 15.74 -5.81
C ALA A 204 -5.33 17.10 -6.50
N LYS A 205 -4.17 17.77 -6.52
CA LYS A 205 -4.01 19.04 -7.23
C LYS A 205 -4.36 18.89 -8.71
N ILE A 206 -3.82 17.88 -9.37
CA ILE A 206 -4.11 17.60 -10.78
C ILE A 206 -5.61 17.32 -10.98
N ALA A 207 -6.23 16.50 -10.14
CA ALA A 207 -7.65 16.17 -10.23
C ALA A 207 -8.56 17.40 -10.11
N PHE A 208 -8.28 18.31 -9.15
CA PHE A 208 -9.02 19.56 -9.01
C PHE A 208 -8.77 20.53 -10.16
N THR A 209 -7.53 20.65 -10.64
CA THR A 209 -7.22 21.45 -11.83
C THR A 209 -7.96 20.92 -13.06
N MET A 210 -8.05 19.59 -13.22
CA MET A 210 -8.79 18.96 -14.33
C MET A 210 -10.27 19.34 -14.34
N GLN A 211 -10.90 19.65 -13.20
CA GLN A 211 -12.29 20.12 -13.16
C GLN A 211 -12.53 21.46 -13.88
N HIS A 212 -11.48 22.25 -14.12
CA HIS A 212 -11.55 23.51 -14.88
C HIS A 212 -11.43 23.30 -16.39
N THR A 213 -11.05 22.10 -16.81
CA THR A 213 -10.89 21.74 -18.21
C THR A 213 -12.20 21.15 -18.77
N PRO A 214 -12.44 21.20 -20.09
CA PRO A 214 -13.64 20.60 -20.68
C PRO A 214 -13.77 19.10 -20.43
N LEU A 215 -12.66 18.40 -20.17
CA LEU A 215 -12.63 16.96 -19.90
C LEU A 215 -13.03 16.60 -18.46
N LYS A 216 -12.97 17.55 -17.51
CA LYS A 216 -13.28 17.35 -16.09
C LYS A 216 -12.61 16.09 -15.52
N TRP A 217 -13.32 15.33 -14.68
CA TRP A 217 -12.86 14.07 -14.08
C TRP A 217 -12.52 12.97 -15.10
N ARG A 218 -13.10 13.00 -16.32
CA ARG A 218 -12.76 12.03 -17.38
C ARG A 218 -11.32 12.23 -17.87
N GLY A 219 -10.80 13.46 -17.77
CA GLY A 219 -9.40 13.77 -18.07
C GLY A 219 -8.41 12.98 -17.22
N SER A 220 -8.74 12.71 -15.94
CA SER A 220 -7.92 11.87 -15.06
C SER A 220 -7.80 10.45 -15.60
N PHE A 221 -8.90 9.84 -16.04
CA PHE A 221 -8.90 8.50 -16.60
C PHE A 221 -8.15 8.42 -17.95
N ILE A 222 -8.29 9.44 -18.80
CA ILE A 222 -7.58 9.51 -20.09
C ILE A 222 -6.07 9.64 -19.86
N PHE A 223 -5.65 10.48 -18.90
CA PHE A 223 -4.25 10.59 -18.50
C PHE A 223 -3.69 9.23 -18.04
N MET A 224 -4.46 8.52 -17.20
CA MET A 224 -4.08 7.19 -16.72
C MET A 224 -4.05 6.14 -17.83
N ALA A 225 -4.93 6.20 -18.82
CA ALA A 225 -4.88 5.33 -19.99
C ALA A 225 -3.55 5.50 -20.75
N GLY A 226 -3.09 6.74 -20.94
CA GLY A 226 -1.79 7.01 -21.56
C GLY A 226 -0.62 6.42 -20.77
N VAL A 227 -0.62 6.57 -19.44
CA VAL A 227 0.43 6.02 -18.55
C VAL A 227 0.44 4.48 -18.61
N ASN A 228 -0.73 3.85 -18.54
CA ASN A 228 -0.86 2.39 -18.61
C ASN A 228 -0.43 1.82 -19.96
N ALA A 229 -0.80 2.47 -21.07
CA ALA A 229 -0.39 2.06 -22.41
C ALA A 229 1.13 2.18 -22.59
N LEU A 230 1.74 3.28 -22.13
CA LEU A 230 3.19 3.47 -22.18
C LEU A 230 3.91 2.47 -21.28
N SER A 231 3.39 2.21 -20.08
CA SER A 231 3.93 1.17 -19.18
C SER A 231 3.93 -0.20 -19.84
N ALA A 232 2.80 -0.62 -20.45
CA ALA A 232 2.69 -1.90 -21.15
C ALA A 232 3.70 -2.01 -22.31
N LEU A 233 3.89 -0.92 -23.06
CA LEU A 233 4.88 -0.86 -24.14
C LEU A 233 6.32 -1.00 -23.60
N CYS A 234 6.66 -0.28 -22.52
CA CYS A 234 7.99 -0.38 -21.90
C CYS A 234 8.26 -1.78 -21.34
N TRP A 235 7.27 -2.40 -20.68
CA TRP A 235 7.39 -3.78 -20.21
C TRP A 235 7.64 -4.74 -21.36
N TYR A 236 6.87 -4.62 -22.45
CA TYR A 236 7.02 -5.50 -23.60
C TYR A 236 8.39 -5.36 -24.28
N LEU A 237 8.88 -4.13 -24.46
CA LEU A 237 10.10 -3.84 -25.21
C LEU A 237 11.40 -4.06 -24.42
N PHE A 238 11.41 -3.82 -23.10
CA PHE A 238 12.66 -3.72 -22.35
C PHE A 238 12.81 -4.77 -21.24
N TYR A 239 11.72 -5.37 -20.76
CA TYR A 239 11.77 -6.32 -19.64
C TYR A 239 11.65 -7.77 -20.11
N HIS A 240 12.77 -8.48 -20.06
CA HIS A 240 12.94 -9.84 -20.53
C HIS A 240 13.54 -10.70 -19.40
N PRO A 241 12.80 -10.93 -18.30
CA PRO A 241 13.26 -11.76 -17.18
C PRO A 241 13.34 -13.25 -17.60
N PRO A 242 13.88 -14.12 -16.74
CA PRO A 242 13.94 -15.56 -17.03
C PRO A 242 12.53 -16.13 -17.28
N THR A 243 12.43 -16.99 -18.29
CA THR A 243 11.14 -17.54 -18.72
C THR A 243 10.75 -18.77 -17.91
N PHE A 244 9.51 -19.23 -18.07
CA PHE A 244 8.99 -20.39 -17.34
C PHE A 244 9.91 -21.62 -17.49
N HIS A 245 10.41 -21.89 -18.69
CA HIS A 245 11.30 -23.03 -18.97
C HIS A 245 12.64 -22.90 -18.24
N MET A 246 13.14 -21.67 -18.08
CA MET A 246 14.36 -21.41 -17.33
C MET A 246 14.14 -21.54 -15.81
N LEU A 247 12.93 -21.25 -15.33
CA LEU A 247 12.56 -21.43 -13.92
C LEU A 247 12.25 -22.91 -13.58
N HIS A 248 11.63 -23.62 -14.51
CA HIS A 248 11.14 -24.98 -14.34
C HIS A 248 11.64 -25.88 -15.48
N ARG A 249 12.80 -26.50 -15.29
CA ARG A 249 13.38 -27.40 -16.30
C ARG A 249 12.68 -28.75 -16.42
N LYS A 250 12.03 -29.21 -15.34
CA LYS A 250 11.46 -30.57 -15.26
C LYS A 250 9.94 -30.60 -15.18
N LYS A 251 9.28 -29.46 -14.96
CA LYS A 251 7.85 -29.38 -14.68
C LYS A 251 7.12 -28.67 -15.82
N LEU A 252 5.96 -29.19 -16.20
CA LEU A 252 5.09 -28.50 -17.16
C LEU A 252 4.22 -27.47 -16.42
N ALA A 253 3.95 -26.32 -17.05
CA ALA A 253 3.04 -25.30 -16.48
C ALA A 253 1.66 -25.87 -16.11
N LYS A 254 1.15 -26.80 -16.93
CA LYS A 254 -0.10 -27.52 -16.67
C LYS A 254 -0.03 -28.38 -15.41
N GLU A 255 1.09 -29.04 -15.15
CA GLU A 255 1.27 -29.90 -13.98
C GLU A 255 1.28 -29.07 -12.70
N ILE A 256 1.97 -27.92 -12.70
CA ILE A 256 1.98 -27.01 -11.56
C ILE A 256 0.58 -26.45 -11.29
N MET A 257 -0.17 -26.11 -12.35
CA MET A 257 -1.53 -25.59 -12.21
C MET A 257 -2.53 -26.62 -11.66
N ILE A 258 -2.35 -27.90 -11.99
CA ILE A 258 -3.17 -29.01 -11.45
C ILE A 258 -2.88 -29.20 -9.96
N HIS A 259 -1.62 -29.10 -9.55
CA HIS A 259 -1.19 -29.32 -8.16
C HIS A 259 -1.12 -28.02 -7.34
N PHE A 260 -1.71 -26.93 -7.83
CA PHE A 260 -1.77 -25.67 -7.11
C PHE A 260 -2.86 -25.71 -6.04
N ASP A 261 -2.61 -25.09 -4.89
CA ASP A 261 -3.56 -25.01 -3.77
C ASP A 261 -4.74 -24.05 -4.05
N TRP A 262 -5.67 -24.49 -4.91
CA TRP A 262 -6.89 -23.76 -5.26
C TRP A 262 -7.85 -23.59 -4.08
N ILE A 263 -7.87 -24.55 -3.15
CA ILE A 263 -8.72 -24.49 -1.95
C ILE A 263 -8.18 -23.42 -1.00
N GLY A 264 -6.87 -23.41 -0.75
CA GLY A 264 -6.22 -22.37 0.04
C GLY A 264 -6.42 -20.99 -0.56
N LEU A 265 -6.29 -20.85 -1.89
CA LEU A 265 -6.60 -19.61 -2.60
C LEU A 265 -8.05 -19.15 -2.38
N LEU A 266 -9.02 -20.06 -2.50
CA LEU A 266 -10.44 -19.74 -2.31
C LEU A 266 -10.72 -19.32 -0.87
N LEU A 267 -10.23 -20.07 0.11
CA LEU A 267 -10.41 -19.79 1.54
C LEU A 267 -9.80 -18.44 1.91
N TYR A 268 -8.57 -18.18 1.47
CA TYR A 268 -7.90 -16.89 1.68
C TYR A 268 -8.68 -15.74 1.04
N THR A 269 -9.03 -15.87 -0.24
CA THR A 269 -9.71 -14.80 -1.00
C THR A 269 -11.09 -14.50 -0.42
N ALA A 270 -11.89 -15.53 -0.19
CA ALA A 270 -13.23 -15.38 0.38
C ALA A 270 -13.17 -14.86 1.82
N GLY A 271 -12.27 -15.41 2.64
CA GLY A 271 -12.10 -14.98 4.04
C GLY A 271 -11.67 -13.51 4.13
N LEU A 272 -10.65 -13.12 3.37
CA LEU A 272 -10.15 -11.75 3.35
C LEU A 272 -11.20 -10.76 2.82
N LEU A 273 -11.86 -11.06 1.69
CA LEU A 273 -12.91 -10.20 1.12
C LEU A 273 -14.07 -9.99 2.09
N ILE A 274 -14.61 -11.07 2.66
CA ILE A 274 -15.75 -11.00 3.57
C ILE A 274 -15.35 -10.24 4.84
N PHE A 275 -14.15 -10.48 5.37
CA PHE A 275 -13.66 -9.78 6.56
C PHE A 275 -13.46 -8.29 6.32
N LEU A 276 -12.79 -7.92 5.22
CA LEU A 276 -12.59 -6.51 4.85
C LEU A 276 -13.92 -5.81 4.55
N MET A 277 -14.90 -6.53 4.01
CA MET A 277 -16.26 -6.00 3.80
C MET A 277 -16.94 -5.62 5.12
N GLY A 278 -16.85 -6.49 6.13
CA GLY A 278 -17.39 -6.22 7.46
C GLY A 278 -16.76 -4.98 8.10
N LEU A 279 -15.44 -4.84 7.97
CA LEU A 279 -14.72 -3.65 8.45
C LEU A 279 -15.16 -2.38 7.73
N SER A 280 -15.36 -2.43 6.41
CA SER A 280 -15.80 -1.28 5.63
C SER A 280 -17.24 -0.85 5.94
N TRP A 281 -18.14 -1.82 6.13
CA TRP A 281 -19.54 -1.54 6.37
C TRP A 281 -19.81 -1.00 7.78
N GLY A 282 -19.00 -1.42 8.75
CA GLY A 282 -19.11 -1.05 10.15
C GLY A 282 -18.98 0.46 10.37
N GLY A 283 -20.00 1.06 11.00
CA GLY A 283 -20.00 2.48 11.36
C GLY A 283 -20.28 3.42 10.19
N GLY A 284 -20.11 2.97 8.94
CA GLY A 284 -20.43 3.70 7.72
C GLY A 284 -21.88 3.45 7.27
N LEU A 285 -22.06 2.37 6.51
CA LEU A 285 -23.33 1.97 5.90
C LEU A 285 -24.28 1.32 6.91
N TYR A 286 -23.74 0.48 7.78
CA TYR A 286 -24.50 -0.22 8.82
C TYR A 286 -23.93 0.13 10.21
N PRO A 287 -24.78 0.16 11.26
CA PRO A 287 -24.28 0.21 12.63
C PRO A 287 -23.37 -0.99 12.94
N TRP A 288 -22.38 -0.80 13.81
CA TRP A 288 -21.47 -1.89 14.22
C TRP A 288 -22.18 -3.10 14.85
N SER A 289 -23.33 -2.87 15.48
CA SER A 289 -24.17 -3.91 16.08
C SER A 289 -25.04 -4.65 15.07
N ASP A 290 -25.05 -4.25 13.80
CA ASP A 290 -25.89 -4.85 12.78
C ASP A 290 -25.40 -6.27 12.44
N SER A 291 -26.35 -7.18 12.21
CA SER A 291 -26.09 -8.56 11.83
C SER A 291 -25.24 -8.69 10.56
N HIS A 292 -25.35 -7.77 9.60
CA HIS A 292 -24.54 -7.79 8.39
C HIS A 292 -23.06 -7.55 8.68
N VAL A 293 -22.74 -6.64 9.60
CA VAL A 293 -21.37 -6.30 10.00
C VAL A 293 -20.76 -7.43 10.82
N ILE A 294 -21.47 -7.86 11.87
CA ILE A 294 -20.98 -8.93 12.75
C ILE A 294 -20.86 -10.25 11.99
N GLY A 295 -21.87 -10.58 11.16
CA GLY A 295 -21.88 -11.82 10.37
C GLY A 295 -20.70 -11.90 9.40
N THR A 296 -20.40 -10.80 8.69
CA THR A 296 -19.25 -10.76 7.77
C THR A 296 -17.91 -10.74 8.52
N LEU A 297 -17.78 -10.01 9.63
CA LEU A 297 -16.55 -10.05 10.45
C LEU A 297 -16.28 -11.44 11.03
N VAL A 298 -17.30 -12.11 11.59
CA VAL A 298 -17.13 -13.44 12.18
C VAL A 298 -16.89 -14.49 11.10
N ALA A 299 -17.70 -14.53 10.04
CA ALA A 299 -17.53 -15.52 8.98
C ALA A 299 -16.18 -15.33 8.25
N GLY A 300 -15.84 -14.10 7.88
CA GLY A 300 -14.56 -13.77 7.26
C GLY A 300 -13.37 -14.05 8.19
N GLY A 301 -13.49 -13.68 9.47
CA GLY A 301 -12.43 -13.89 10.47
C GLY A 301 -12.19 -15.36 10.79
N VAL A 302 -13.25 -16.15 10.96
CA VAL A 302 -13.15 -17.60 11.16
C VAL A 302 -12.54 -18.27 9.93
N CYS A 303 -12.93 -17.84 8.72
CA CYS A 303 -12.33 -18.36 7.49
C CYS A 303 -10.84 -18.02 7.39
N LEU A 304 -10.47 -16.74 7.58
CA LEU A 304 -9.11 -16.23 7.37
C LEU A 304 -8.12 -16.60 8.47
N PHE A 305 -8.54 -16.58 9.74
CA PHE A 305 -7.66 -16.84 10.89
C PHE A 305 -7.83 -18.23 11.52
N GLY A 306 -8.90 -18.95 11.18
CA GLY A 306 -9.16 -20.31 11.66
C GLY A 306 -8.99 -21.35 10.56
N ILE A 307 -9.93 -21.38 9.62
CA ILE A 307 -10.04 -22.46 8.61
C ILE A 307 -8.84 -22.45 7.67
N PHE A 308 -8.44 -21.29 7.15
CA PHE A 308 -7.33 -21.18 6.20
C PHE A 308 -5.98 -21.60 6.80
N PRO A 309 -5.55 -21.12 7.99
CA PRO A 309 -4.31 -21.59 8.61
C PRO A 309 -4.36 -23.09 8.94
N LEU A 310 -5.49 -23.61 9.42
CA LEU A 310 -5.65 -25.05 9.66
C LEU A 310 -5.49 -25.84 8.36
N TRP A 311 -6.12 -25.40 7.27
CA TRP A 311 -5.94 -25.99 5.94
C TRP A 311 -4.46 -26.01 5.53
N SER A 312 -3.76 -24.89 5.68
CA SER A 312 -2.33 -24.79 5.33
C SER A 312 -1.42 -25.66 6.21
N ILE A 313 -1.79 -25.94 7.46
CA ILE A 313 -1.03 -26.85 8.34
C ILE A 313 -1.19 -28.31 7.92
N TYR A 314 -2.40 -28.73 7.57
CA TYR A 314 -2.72 -30.11 7.19
C TYR A 314 -2.48 -30.41 5.70
N LEU A 315 -2.02 -29.43 4.92
CA LEU A 315 -1.77 -29.60 3.49
C LEU A 315 -0.62 -30.59 3.26
N PRO A 316 -0.79 -31.62 2.40
CA PRO A 316 0.28 -32.54 2.05
C PRO A 316 1.30 -31.85 1.13
N PHE A 317 2.32 -31.21 1.71
CA PHE A 317 3.38 -30.47 1.02
C PHE A 317 4.18 -31.27 -0.01
N LYS A 318 4.05 -32.61 -0.02
CA LYS A 318 4.73 -33.48 -1.00
C LYS A 318 4.02 -33.55 -2.36
N THR A 319 2.74 -33.18 -2.43
CA THR A 319 1.91 -33.37 -3.64
C THR A 319 1.27 -32.08 -4.14
N VAL A 320 1.20 -31.04 -3.30
CA VAL A 320 0.55 -29.77 -3.63
C VAL A 320 1.52 -28.63 -3.36
N GLU A 321 1.61 -27.71 -4.31
CA GLU A 321 2.37 -26.48 -4.17
C GLU A 321 1.54 -25.50 -3.32
N PRO A 322 1.95 -25.17 -2.08
CA PRO A 322 1.12 -24.39 -1.16
C PRO A 322 0.91 -22.97 -1.69
N PHE A 323 -0.30 -22.43 -1.49
CA PHE A 323 -0.60 -21.03 -1.86
C PHE A 323 0.22 -20.06 -0.98
N LEU A 324 0.23 -20.29 0.33
CA LEU A 324 0.94 -19.49 1.31
C LEU A 324 1.75 -20.40 2.26
N PRO A 325 3.07 -20.49 2.11
CA PRO A 325 3.88 -21.32 2.98
C PRO A 325 4.09 -20.64 4.35
N LEU A 326 3.85 -21.40 5.42
CA LEU A 326 3.79 -20.88 6.79
C LEU A 326 5.14 -20.44 7.35
N HIS A 327 6.25 -20.84 6.73
CA HIS A 327 7.59 -20.46 7.19
C HIS A 327 7.80 -18.93 7.16
N LEU A 328 7.10 -18.19 6.28
CA LEU A 328 7.16 -16.72 6.24
C LEU A 328 6.64 -16.08 7.55
N PHE A 329 5.73 -16.74 8.26
CA PHE A 329 5.23 -16.27 9.57
C PHE A 329 6.22 -16.52 10.71
N THR A 330 7.17 -17.45 10.53
CA THR A 330 8.22 -17.72 11.52
C THR A 330 9.37 -16.72 11.46
N ASN A 331 9.55 -16.04 10.33
CA ASN A 331 10.59 -15.03 10.17
C ASN A 331 10.14 -13.69 10.80
N VAL A 332 10.52 -13.50 12.07
CA VAL A 332 10.17 -12.31 12.85
C VAL A 332 10.64 -11.01 12.19
N ASN A 333 11.80 -11.00 11.53
CA ASN A 333 12.33 -9.80 10.87
C ASN A 333 11.46 -9.40 9.66
N PHE A 334 11.09 -10.39 8.85
CA PHE A 334 10.18 -10.20 7.72
C PHE A 334 8.82 -9.70 8.22
N GLN A 335 8.24 -10.38 9.22
CA GLN A 335 6.95 -10.00 9.79
C GLN A 335 6.99 -8.58 10.35
N ALA A 336 7.99 -8.23 11.16
CA ALA A 336 8.14 -6.88 11.70
C ALA A 336 8.15 -5.82 10.59
N CYS A 337 8.92 -6.04 9.52
CA CYS A 337 8.96 -5.11 8.39
C CYS A 337 7.64 -5.07 7.61
N ALA A 338 6.99 -6.22 7.37
CA ALA A 338 5.71 -6.31 6.67
C ALA A 338 4.54 -5.67 7.43
N TRP A 339 4.53 -5.75 8.76
CA TRP A 339 3.54 -5.03 9.58
C TRP A 339 3.86 -3.53 9.66
N LEU A 340 5.14 -3.15 9.69
CA LEU A 340 5.57 -1.75 9.66
C LEU A 340 5.22 -1.05 8.35
N THR A 341 5.26 -1.74 7.19
CA THR A 341 4.77 -1.14 5.95
C THR A 341 3.30 -0.77 6.08
N GLY A 342 2.46 -1.69 6.57
CA GLY A 342 1.04 -1.41 6.85
C GLY A 342 0.81 -0.25 7.82
N ILE A 343 1.58 -0.18 8.91
CA ILE A 343 1.50 0.94 9.88
C ILE A 343 1.95 2.27 9.25
N GLY A 344 2.88 2.24 8.28
CA GLY A 344 3.29 3.42 7.53
C GLY A 344 2.16 4.03 6.69
N ILE A 345 1.27 3.22 6.13
CA ILE A 345 0.19 3.66 5.23
C ILE A 345 -1.11 3.98 5.94
N LEU A 346 -1.11 3.87 7.27
CA LEU A 346 -2.13 4.50 8.11
C LEU A 346 -2.28 6.00 7.79
N ALA A 347 -1.30 6.60 7.11
CA ALA A 347 -1.33 7.93 6.53
C ALA A 347 -2.20 8.10 5.25
N ILE A 348 -2.48 7.07 4.45
CA ILE A 348 -3.00 7.26 3.08
C ILE A 348 -4.43 6.71 2.87
N VAL A 349 -4.89 5.71 3.63
CA VAL A 349 -5.98 4.85 3.10
C VAL A 349 -7.41 5.29 3.41
N GLU A 350 -7.67 6.42 4.06
CA GLU A 350 -9.05 6.86 4.29
C GLU A 350 -9.63 7.72 3.17
N GLN A 351 -9.90 7.06 2.06
CA GLN A 351 -10.66 7.60 0.94
C GLN A 351 -11.90 6.72 0.72
N LEU A 352 -12.88 6.81 1.63
CA LEU A 352 -14.20 6.22 1.43
C LEU A 352 -15.40 6.94 2.09
N GLU A 353 -15.83 8.01 1.41
CA GLU A 353 -17.19 8.27 0.88
C GLU A 353 -18.52 8.02 1.65
N ARG A 354 -19.36 9.09 1.66
CA ARG A 354 -20.68 9.13 0.96
C ARG A 354 -21.23 10.59 0.78
N ARG A 355 -21.67 10.92 -0.45
CA ARG A 355 -22.34 12.14 -1.03
C ARG A 355 -23.24 13.00 -0.14
N THR A 356 -23.63 14.26 -0.46
CA THR A 356 -23.18 15.39 -1.33
C THR A 356 -24.17 16.56 -1.14
N LEU A 357 -23.66 17.77 -0.85
CA LEU A 357 -24.15 19.15 -1.11
C LEU A 357 -23.70 20.09 0.05
N MET A 358 -22.53 20.70 0.14
CA MET A 358 -21.43 20.98 -0.79
C MET A 358 -20.20 21.34 0.10
N MET A 359 -18.98 21.00 -0.35
CA MET A 359 -17.71 21.72 -0.10
C MET A 359 -17.22 22.08 1.33
N ILE A 360 -17.93 21.76 2.42
CA ILE A 360 -17.54 22.25 3.76
C ILE A 360 -17.52 21.14 4.83
N ARG A 361 -17.63 19.84 4.49
CA ARG A 361 -18.25 18.92 5.47
C ARG A 361 -17.68 17.56 5.88
N ARG A 362 -17.11 16.68 5.06
CA ARG A 362 -16.96 15.26 5.52
C ARG A 362 -15.72 14.51 5.04
N TRP A 363 -14.51 14.95 5.42
CA TRP A 363 -13.26 14.29 5.03
C TRP A 363 -12.25 14.20 6.19
N CYS A 364 -12.18 13.09 6.93
CA CYS A 364 -11.11 12.83 7.91
C CYS A 364 -10.87 11.31 7.96
N VAL A 365 -9.63 10.81 8.03
CA VAL A 365 -8.67 11.13 9.10
C VAL A 365 -7.26 11.56 8.70
N LEU A 366 -6.79 11.43 7.45
CA LEU A 366 -5.56 12.17 7.04
C LEU A 366 -5.79 13.42 6.23
N TRP A 367 -7.02 13.63 5.79
CA TRP A 367 -7.42 14.83 5.08
C TRP A 367 -7.71 16.03 5.98
N VAL A 368 -8.06 15.80 7.25
CA VAL A 368 -8.64 16.90 8.05
C VAL A 368 -7.65 17.82 8.70
N LEU A 369 -6.37 17.49 8.65
CA LEU A 369 -5.36 18.30 9.32
C LEU A 369 -4.67 19.25 8.33
N ALA A 370 -4.61 18.86 7.05
CA ALA A 370 -4.27 19.78 5.98
C ALA A 370 -5.48 20.64 5.51
N HIS A 371 -6.72 20.13 5.64
CA HIS A 371 -7.93 20.92 5.33
C HIS A 371 -8.45 21.81 6.47
N LEU A 372 -8.20 21.53 7.76
CA LEU A 372 -8.63 22.46 8.82
C LEU A 372 -7.89 23.78 8.80
N ALA A 373 -6.62 23.71 8.45
CA ALA A 373 -5.80 24.86 8.20
C ALA A 373 -6.35 25.67 7.01
N ALA A 374 -6.71 25.00 5.90
CA ALA A 374 -7.36 25.62 4.74
C ALA A 374 -8.71 26.29 5.04
N SER A 375 -9.59 25.59 5.77
CA SER A 375 -11.02 25.92 5.80
C SER A 375 -11.43 26.86 6.95
N CYS A 376 -10.48 27.37 7.73
CA CYS A 376 -10.77 28.41 8.72
C CYS A 376 -10.83 29.84 8.13
N VAL A 377 -10.50 30.06 6.85
CA VAL A 377 -10.61 31.39 6.21
C VAL A 377 -11.24 31.41 4.80
N ILE A 378 -11.34 30.28 4.10
CA ILE A 378 -11.89 30.24 2.73
C ILE A 378 -13.43 30.11 2.74
N ALA A 379 -14.10 31.00 3.48
CA ALA A 379 -15.53 31.27 3.30
C ALA A 379 -15.76 32.51 2.44
N LEU A 380 -14.70 33.06 1.82
CA LEU A 380 -14.78 34.34 1.11
C LEU A 380 -14.06 34.39 -0.25
N HIS A 381 -13.32 33.37 -0.70
CA HIS A 381 -12.67 33.42 -2.03
C HIS A 381 -12.65 32.09 -2.79
N SER A 382 -12.95 32.20 -4.08
CA SER A 382 -13.22 31.18 -5.08
C SER A 382 -11.97 30.66 -5.79
N VAL A 383 -11.08 29.92 -5.11
CA VAL A 383 -9.87 29.40 -5.77
C VAL A 383 -9.64 27.91 -5.42
N TYR A 384 -9.98 27.03 -6.37
CA TYR A 384 -9.74 25.58 -6.30
C TYR A 384 -8.24 25.20 -6.21
N ASP A 385 -7.32 26.08 -6.58
CA ASP A 385 -5.87 25.82 -6.58
C ASP A 385 -5.30 25.64 -5.15
N GLU A 386 -5.83 26.37 -4.17
CA GLU A 386 -5.46 26.18 -2.76
C GLU A 386 -6.02 24.86 -2.20
N GLN A 387 -7.25 24.49 -2.59
CA GLN A 387 -7.91 23.26 -2.12
C GLN A 387 -7.13 22.02 -2.56
N GLY A 388 -6.71 21.95 -3.83
CA GLY A 388 -5.95 20.82 -4.37
C GLY A 388 -4.53 20.67 -3.81
N THR A 389 -3.91 21.79 -3.41
CA THR A 389 -2.58 21.77 -2.79
C THR A 389 -2.65 21.28 -1.34
N LEU A 390 -3.66 21.76 -0.59
CA LEU A 390 -3.87 21.38 0.82
C LEU A 390 -4.39 19.94 0.94
N ALA A 391 -5.17 19.52 -0.04
CA ALA A 391 -5.56 18.14 -0.27
C ALA A 391 -4.38 17.16 -0.36
N GLY A 392 -3.35 17.52 -1.14
CA GLY A 392 -2.20 16.67 -1.41
C GLY A 392 -1.11 16.72 -0.34
N LEU A 393 -1.15 17.65 0.62
CA LEU A 393 -0.01 17.97 1.49
C LEU A 393 0.53 16.76 2.29
N ALA A 394 -0.35 15.92 2.82
CA ALA A 394 0.06 14.72 3.55
C ALA A 394 0.67 13.65 2.62
N ALA A 395 0.08 13.45 1.45
CA ALA A 395 0.61 12.54 0.42
C ALA A 395 1.95 13.04 -0.14
N MET A 396 2.09 14.37 -0.32
CA MET A 396 3.36 15.02 -0.62
C MET A 396 4.40 14.70 0.44
N GLY A 397 4.11 15.00 1.72
CA GLY A 397 4.99 14.67 2.84
C GLY A 397 5.41 13.21 2.82
N PHE A 398 4.45 12.31 2.74
CA PHE A 398 4.68 10.86 2.72
C PHE A 398 5.56 10.42 1.55
N VAL A 399 5.25 10.81 0.31
CA VAL A 399 6.03 10.37 -0.86
C VAL A 399 7.41 11.01 -0.89
N PHE A 400 7.55 12.28 -0.50
CA PHE A 400 8.87 12.90 -0.31
C PHE A 400 9.66 12.17 0.78
N GLY A 401 8.99 11.73 1.85
CA GLY A 401 9.51 10.80 2.84
C GLY A 401 10.04 9.52 2.22
N GLN A 402 9.23 8.84 1.40
CA GLN A 402 9.61 7.60 0.74
C GLN A 402 10.85 7.78 -0.15
N ILE A 403 10.94 8.90 -0.87
CA ILE A 403 12.09 9.28 -1.69
C ILE A 403 13.35 9.47 -0.82
N LEU A 404 13.25 10.24 0.26
CA LEU A 404 14.36 10.49 1.19
C LEU A 404 14.77 9.24 1.98
N GLY A 405 13.82 8.36 2.28
CA GLY A 405 14.02 7.11 3.02
C GLY A 405 15.07 6.20 2.36
N GLY A 406 15.11 6.17 1.03
CA GLY A 406 16.14 5.41 0.31
C GLY A 406 17.56 5.95 0.53
N GLY A 407 17.74 7.28 0.51
CA GLY A 407 19.03 7.91 0.81
C GLY A 407 19.42 7.76 2.29
N LEU A 408 18.46 7.93 3.21
CA LEU A 408 18.66 7.70 4.64
C LEU A 408 19.13 6.27 4.94
N ALA A 409 18.56 5.28 4.25
CA ALA A 409 18.96 3.88 4.42
C ALA A 409 20.41 3.64 3.98
N THR A 410 20.87 4.32 2.94
CA THR A 410 22.27 4.19 2.47
C THR A 410 23.30 4.83 3.40
N VAL A 411 22.93 5.88 4.13
CA VAL A 411 23.85 6.61 5.02
C VAL A 411 23.85 6.04 6.44
N VAL A 412 22.66 5.84 7.00
CA VAL A 412 22.47 5.47 8.42
C VAL A 412 22.29 3.95 8.59
N GLY A 413 21.98 3.24 7.51
CA GLY A 413 21.58 1.84 7.53
C GLY A 413 20.08 1.66 7.78
N PRO A 414 19.46 0.61 7.23
CA PRO A 414 17.99 0.43 7.26
C PRO A 414 17.43 0.28 8.67
N ARG A 415 18.11 -0.46 9.55
CA ARG A 415 17.65 -0.68 10.93
C ARG A 415 17.54 0.62 11.72
N TRP A 416 18.58 1.45 11.67
CA TRP A 416 18.61 2.73 12.40
C TRP A 416 17.79 3.81 11.70
N GLY A 417 17.70 3.77 10.37
CA GLY A 417 16.80 4.60 9.58
C GLY A 417 15.33 4.39 9.99
N ILE A 418 14.88 3.13 10.02
CA ILE A 418 13.48 2.79 10.36
C ILE A 418 13.17 3.17 11.82
N ARG A 419 14.09 2.88 12.75
CA ARG A 419 13.90 3.20 14.18
C ARG A 419 13.82 4.70 14.43
N SER A 420 14.77 5.46 13.90
CA SER A 420 14.82 6.91 14.12
C SER A 420 13.60 7.61 13.53
N THR A 421 13.23 7.27 12.30
CA THR A 421 12.06 7.85 11.63
C THR A 421 10.75 7.53 12.35
N MET A 422 10.54 6.29 12.80
CA MET A 422 9.34 5.91 13.56
C MET A 422 9.25 6.57 14.95
N TRP A 423 10.36 6.64 15.69
CA TRP A 423 10.39 7.28 17.01
C TRP A 423 10.17 8.78 16.95
N MET A 424 10.56 9.43 15.85
CA MET A 424 10.27 10.86 15.63
C MET A 424 8.86 11.08 15.08
N ALA A 425 8.39 10.22 14.18
CA ALA A 425 7.09 10.35 13.53
C ALA A 425 5.92 10.34 14.51
N ALA A 426 5.88 9.36 15.42
CA ALA A 426 4.73 9.17 16.31
C ALA A 426 4.49 10.36 17.28
N PRO A 427 5.52 10.91 17.96
CA PRO A 427 5.36 12.10 18.80
C PRO A 427 5.03 13.37 18.00
N ILE A 428 5.61 13.56 16.81
CA ILE A 428 5.35 14.74 15.97
C ILE A 428 3.89 14.74 15.49
N MET A 429 3.37 13.57 15.11
CA MET A 429 1.96 13.41 14.76
C MET A 429 1.04 13.66 15.94
N LEU A 430 1.42 13.23 17.14
CA LEU A 430 0.67 13.53 18.36
C LEU A 430 0.71 15.02 18.72
N ALA A 431 1.83 15.70 18.48
CA ALA A 431 1.97 17.13 18.74
C ALA A 431 1.01 17.97 17.87
N ALA A 432 0.63 17.49 16.69
CA ALA A 432 -0.39 18.14 15.86
C ALA A 432 -1.78 18.18 16.55
N ALA A 433 -2.02 17.33 17.55
CA ALA A 433 -3.25 17.34 18.35
C ALA A 433 -3.30 18.46 19.41
N ALA A 434 -2.16 19.10 19.72
CA ALA A 434 -2.04 20.03 20.84
C ALA A 434 -2.65 21.41 20.55
N ASN A 435 -2.56 21.92 19.31
CA ASN A 435 -3.13 23.21 18.94
C ASN A 435 -3.70 23.23 17.50
N PRO A 436 -4.87 22.62 17.28
CA PRO A 436 -5.52 22.57 15.96
C PRO A 436 -6.03 23.94 15.45
N LEU A 437 -6.00 25.00 16.27
CA LEU A 437 -6.40 26.35 15.86
C LEU A 437 -5.26 27.11 15.15
N ASN A 438 -4.01 26.70 15.34
CA ASN A 438 -2.87 27.26 14.62
C ASN A 438 -2.61 26.46 13.34
N ARG A 439 -3.08 27.01 12.22
CA ARG A 439 -2.95 26.46 10.87
C ARG A 439 -1.51 26.08 10.53
N SER A 440 -0.59 27.03 10.60
CA SER A 440 0.78 26.84 10.09
C SER A 440 1.57 25.83 10.91
N LEU A 441 1.34 25.82 12.23
CA LEU A 441 1.95 24.81 13.11
C LEU A 441 1.42 23.41 12.81
N THR A 442 0.10 23.28 12.63
CA THR A 442 -0.55 21.99 12.34
C THR A 442 -0.09 21.44 10.99
N GLU A 443 -0.13 22.26 9.94
CA GLU A 443 0.38 21.91 8.59
C GLU A 443 1.85 21.46 8.63
N GLY A 444 2.72 22.21 9.31
CA GLY A 444 4.15 21.87 9.42
C GLY A 444 4.41 20.56 10.16
N LEU A 445 3.69 20.29 11.24
CA LEU A 445 3.82 19.05 12.01
C LEU A 445 3.32 17.83 11.23
N ILE A 446 2.21 17.96 10.51
CA ILE A 446 1.69 16.86 9.68
C ILE A 446 2.65 16.57 8.54
N LEU A 447 3.11 17.61 7.82
CA LEU A 447 4.02 17.44 6.71
C LEU A 447 5.30 16.71 7.17
N THR A 448 5.86 17.16 8.30
CA THR A 448 7.07 16.59 8.88
C THR A 448 6.85 15.15 9.34
N GLY A 449 5.77 14.87 10.07
CA GLY A 449 5.50 13.52 10.53
C GLY A 449 5.18 12.58 9.36
N SER A 450 4.42 13.02 8.36
CA SER A 450 4.09 12.20 7.17
C SER A 450 5.36 11.87 6.39
N LEU A 451 6.30 12.81 6.30
CA LEU A 451 7.63 12.57 5.71
C LEU A 451 8.40 11.48 6.46
N LEU A 452 8.42 11.52 7.79
CA LEU A 452 9.10 10.49 8.57
C LEU A 452 8.43 9.12 8.46
N ILE A 453 7.09 9.09 8.43
CA ILE A 453 6.33 7.85 8.21
C ILE A 453 6.63 7.29 6.82
N GLY A 454 6.60 8.12 5.77
CA GLY A 454 6.94 7.69 4.41
C GLY A 454 8.37 7.16 4.29
N ALA A 455 9.33 7.81 4.95
CA ALA A 455 10.71 7.33 4.99
C ALA A 455 10.82 5.96 5.66
N SER A 456 10.11 5.74 6.76
CA SER A 456 10.11 4.45 7.44
C SER A 456 9.45 3.34 6.59
N GLU A 457 8.38 3.67 5.87
CA GLU A 457 7.61 2.72 5.07
C GLU A 457 8.44 2.23 3.88
N SER A 458 9.07 3.15 3.14
CA SER A 458 9.89 2.77 2.00
C SER A 458 11.07 1.88 2.39
N GLN A 459 11.67 2.15 3.56
CA GLN A 459 12.74 1.35 4.12
C GLN A 459 12.25 -0.02 4.59
N ALA A 460 11.10 -0.08 5.27
CA ALA A 460 10.50 -1.32 5.73
C ALA A 460 10.14 -2.24 4.56
N ALA A 461 9.59 -1.70 3.47
CA ALA A 461 9.24 -2.47 2.28
C ALA A 461 10.45 -3.17 1.65
N VAL A 462 11.57 -2.45 1.47
CA VAL A 462 12.82 -3.03 0.95
C VAL A 462 13.42 -4.06 1.91
N THR A 463 13.40 -3.74 3.21
CA THR A 463 14.03 -4.56 4.24
C THR A 463 13.27 -5.88 4.42
N ALA A 464 11.94 -5.87 4.31
CA ALA A 464 11.12 -7.09 4.33
C ALA A 464 11.65 -8.12 3.32
N LEU A 465 11.85 -7.73 2.06
CA LEU A 465 12.36 -8.61 1.01
C LEU A 465 13.84 -8.98 1.23
N SER A 466 14.63 -8.09 1.79
CA SER A 466 16.07 -8.32 2.02
C SER A 466 16.35 -9.30 3.17
N THR A 467 15.36 -9.53 4.05
CA THR A 467 15.46 -10.49 5.18
C THR A 467 15.09 -11.92 4.82
N LEU A 468 14.74 -12.18 3.55
CA LEU A 468 14.40 -13.51 3.08
C LEU A 468 15.64 -14.40 3.00
N ARG A 469 15.48 -15.67 3.38
CA ARG A 469 16.55 -16.66 3.25
C ARG A 469 16.73 -17.05 1.78
N ASN A 470 15.62 -17.38 1.10
CA ASN A 470 15.58 -17.74 -0.30
C ASN A 470 15.04 -16.57 -1.15
N GLU A 471 15.77 -16.18 -2.19
CA GLU A 471 15.33 -15.14 -3.12
C GLU A 471 14.29 -15.64 -4.13
N ALA A 472 14.07 -16.97 -4.21
CA ALA A 472 13.00 -17.54 -5.03
C ALA A 472 11.59 -17.12 -4.58
N ASP A 473 11.42 -16.84 -3.28
CA ASP A 473 10.12 -16.50 -2.68
C ASP A 473 9.87 -14.97 -2.62
N ILE A 474 10.65 -14.19 -3.36
CA ILE A 474 10.60 -12.72 -3.31
C ILE A 474 9.21 -12.18 -3.70
N GLY A 475 8.55 -12.76 -4.71
CA GLY A 475 7.21 -12.33 -5.12
C GLY A 475 6.15 -12.73 -4.11
N LEU A 476 6.19 -13.97 -3.61
CA LEU A 476 5.29 -14.48 -2.58
C LEU A 476 5.39 -13.64 -1.29
N ALA A 477 6.61 -13.44 -0.79
CA ALA A 477 6.85 -12.63 0.41
C ALA A 477 6.45 -11.17 0.20
N GLY A 478 6.74 -10.62 -0.98
CA GLY A 478 6.29 -9.30 -1.37
C GLY A 478 4.76 -9.18 -1.41
N GLY A 479 4.08 -10.15 -2.02
CA GLY A 479 2.62 -10.22 -2.10
C GLY A 479 1.97 -10.36 -0.72
N LEU A 480 2.57 -11.13 0.19
CA LEU A 480 2.13 -11.21 1.59
C LEU A 480 2.33 -9.86 2.29
N ALA A 481 3.48 -9.22 2.12
CA ALA A 481 3.73 -7.90 2.71
C ALA A 481 2.78 -6.82 2.15
N GLY A 482 2.48 -6.85 0.85
CA GLY A 482 1.49 -5.99 0.19
C GLY A 482 0.06 -6.25 0.68
N THR A 483 -0.29 -7.50 0.95
CA THR A 483 -1.58 -7.85 1.57
C THR A 483 -1.67 -7.33 2.99
N ILE A 484 -0.66 -7.59 3.84
CA ILE A 484 -0.62 -7.10 5.22
C ILE A 484 -0.73 -5.57 5.24
N ARG A 485 -0.02 -4.92 4.31
CA ARG A 485 -0.06 -3.48 4.07
C ARG A 485 -1.50 -2.99 3.85
N SER A 486 -2.23 -3.56 2.89
CA SER A 486 -3.62 -3.16 2.60
C SER A 486 -4.60 -3.57 3.71
N PHE A 487 -4.39 -4.71 4.36
CA PHE A 487 -5.20 -5.20 5.47
C PHE A 487 -5.16 -4.27 6.69
N VAL A 488 -3.95 -3.88 7.13
CA VAL A 488 -3.75 -2.91 8.23
C VAL A 488 -4.41 -1.57 7.89
N SER A 489 -4.28 -1.16 6.63
CA SER A 489 -4.85 0.08 6.14
C SER A 489 -6.38 0.09 6.21
N ALA A 490 -7.05 -1.01 5.81
CA ALA A 490 -8.50 -1.13 5.90
C ALA A 490 -9.04 -1.10 7.33
N ILE A 491 -8.35 -1.77 8.28
CA ILE A 491 -8.69 -1.71 9.71
C ILE A 491 -8.64 -0.28 10.24
N ALA A 492 -7.58 0.44 9.87
CA ALA A 492 -7.37 1.80 10.34
C ALA A 492 -8.45 2.75 9.87
N VAL A 493 -8.80 2.69 8.58
CA VAL A 493 -9.91 3.45 8.01
C VAL A 493 -11.20 3.25 8.79
N ALA A 494 -11.57 2.00 9.04
CA ALA A 494 -12.80 1.68 9.75
C ALA A 494 -12.83 2.26 11.17
N ILE A 495 -11.71 2.14 11.90
CA ILE A 495 -11.56 2.68 13.26
C ILE A 495 -11.62 4.20 13.24
N TYR A 496 -10.84 4.83 12.36
CA TYR A 496 -10.73 6.28 12.25
C TYR A 496 -12.04 6.95 11.87
N SER A 497 -12.71 6.47 10.82
CA SER A 497 -14.06 6.90 10.42
C SER A 497 -15.05 6.80 11.57
N THR A 498 -15.02 5.69 12.30
CA THR A 498 -15.96 5.43 13.40
C THR A 498 -15.72 6.34 14.59
N VAL A 499 -14.47 6.46 15.04
CA VAL A 499 -14.09 7.34 16.14
C VAL A 499 -14.49 8.76 15.79
N LEU A 500 -14.15 9.22 14.58
CA LEU A 500 -14.52 10.54 14.13
C LEU A 500 -16.04 10.75 14.16
N LYS A 501 -16.80 9.88 13.49
CA LYS A 501 -18.26 10.02 13.35
C LYS A 501 -18.94 10.04 14.72
N ASN A 502 -18.55 9.15 15.62
CA ASN A 502 -19.07 9.10 16.98
C ASN A 502 -18.74 10.37 17.76
N ARG A 503 -17.52 10.91 17.61
CA ARG A 503 -17.12 12.15 18.27
C ARG A 503 -17.87 13.35 17.71
N LEU A 504 -17.99 13.49 16.40
CA LEU A 504 -18.74 14.59 15.77
C LEU A 504 -20.21 14.62 16.22
N ASN A 505 -20.86 13.46 16.38
CA ASN A 505 -22.23 13.37 16.89
C ASN A 505 -22.38 13.90 18.34
N THR A 506 -21.29 13.98 19.09
CA THR A 506 -21.29 14.51 20.47
C THR A 506 -20.78 15.95 20.54
N THR A 507 -19.66 16.26 19.87
CA THR A 507 -19.02 17.57 19.96
C THR A 507 -19.79 18.64 19.21
N ILE A 508 -20.35 18.34 18.03
CA ILE A 508 -21.10 19.34 17.25
C ILE A 508 -22.30 19.86 18.05
N PRO A 509 -23.22 19.01 18.57
CA PRO A 509 -24.32 19.51 19.38
C PRO A 509 -23.84 20.21 20.66
N GLN A 510 -22.77 19.72 21.29
CA GLN A 510 -22.25 20.29 22.54
C GLN A 510 -21.80 21.75 22.41
N TYR A 511 -21.17 22.13 21.28
CA TYR A 511 -20.63 23.49 21.09
C TYR A 511 -21.51 24.37 20.19
N VAL A 512 -22.11 23.81 19.14
CA VAL A 512 -22.94 24.58 18.20
C VAL A 512 -24.29 24.93 18.81
N ALA A 513 -24.90 24.02 19.59
CA ALA A 513 -26.22 24.26 20.16
C ALA A 513 -26.24 25.47 21.12
N PRO A 514 -25.30 25.60 22.08
CA PRO A 514 -25.29 26.74 22.99
C PRO A 514 -24.94 28.05 22.26
N ALA A 515 -23.98 28.03 21.33
CA ALA A 515 -23.57 29.21 20.58
C ALA A 515 -24.70 29.78 19.72
N ALA A 516 -25.44 28.91 19.01
CA ALA A 516 -26.58 29.32 18.20
C ALA A 516 -27.74 29.86 19.05
N LYS A 517 -28.02 29.23 20.22
CA LYS A 517 -29.04 29.72 21.16
C LYS A 517 -28.68 31.07 21.76
N GLN A 518 -27.42 31.26 22.17
CA GLN A 518 -26.94 32.55 22.69
C GLN A 518 -27.01 33.65 21.64
N ALA A 519 -26.80 33.32 20.37
CA ALA A 519 -26.97 34.25 19.25
C ALA A 519 -28.44 34.51 18.86
N GLY A 520 -29.41 33.88 19.53
CA GLY A 520 -30.84 34.14 19.36
C GLY A 520 -31.59 33.17 18.43
N LEU A 521 -30.99 32.03 18.04
CA LEU A 521 -31.67 31.06 17.19
C LEU A 521 -32.74 30.26 17.98
N PRO A 522 -33.97 30.12 17.45
CA PRO A 522 -34.99 29.23 18.03
C PRO A 522 -34.51 27.78 18.12
N THR A 523 -34.85 27.09 19.21
CA THR A 523 -34.44 25.68 19.42
C THR A 523 -35.01 24.73 18.35
N SER A 524 -36.15 25.08 17.76
CA SER A 524 -36.77 24.35 16.65
C SER A 524 -35.94 24.36 15.36
N SER A 525 -35.16 25.42 15.12
CA SER A 525 -34.31 25.57 13.93
C SER A 525 -32.92 24.97 14.11
N LEU A 526 -32.60 24.51 15.32
CA LEU A 526 -31.28 23.99 15.67
C LEU A 526 -30.88 22.71 14.90
N PRO A 527 -31.78 21.71 14.71
CA PRO A 527 -31.46 20.56 13.89
C PRO A 527 -31.20 20.96 12.43
N ALA A 528 -32.00 21.89 11.89
CA ALA A 528 -31.81 22.41 10.53
C ALA A 528 -30.49 23.18 10.40
N LEU A 529 -30.11 23.95 11.41
CA LEU A 529 -28.80 24.59 11.48
C LEU A 529 -27.68 23.54 11.54
N ILE A 530 -27.79 22.50 12.35
CA ILE A 530 -26.77 21.44 12.43
C ILE A 530 -26.68 20.62 11.14
N VAL A 531 -27.79 20.46 10.40
CA VAL A 531 -27.84 19.82 9.07
C VAL A 531 -27.28 20.75 7.99
N GLY A 532 -27.52 22.06 8.09
CA GLY A 532 -26.97 23.09 7.21
C GLY A 532 -25.47 23.29 7.44
N LEU A 533 -25.08 23.50 8.72
CA LEU A 533 -23.78 23.26 9.32
C LEU A 533 -23.44 21.76 9.37
N GLY A 534 -24.14 20.93 8.60
CA GLY A 534 -23.91 19.51 8.43
C GLY A 534 -23.75 19.15 6.96
N GLY A 535 -23.87 20.15 6.05
CA GLY A 535 -23.58 20.07 4.61
C GLY A 535 -24.46 19.05 3.92
N THR A 536 -25.60 18.78 4.54
CA THR A 536 -26.65 17.86 4.11
C THR A 536 -27.94 18.63 3.83
N GLY A 537 -27.90 19.96 3.95
CA GLY A 537 -28.98 20.87 3.62
C GLY A 537 -28.44 22.29 3.37
N PRO A 538 -29.21 23.15 2.70
CA PRO A 538 -28.81 24.53 2.46
C PRO A 538 -28.65 25.31 3.78
N LEU A 539 -27.57 26.09 3.89
CA LEU A 539 -27.37 27.02 5.00
C LEU A 539 -27.92 28.40 4.63
N THR A 540 -29.21 28.46 4.32
CA THR A 540 -29.89 29.71 3.93
C THR A 540 -30.95 30.08 4.96
N THR A 541 -31.34 31.35 4.98
CA THR A 541 -32.41 31.86 5.85
C THR A 541 -33.75 31.16 5.61
N THR A 542 -33.98 30.66 4.40
CA THR A 542 -35.16 29.87 4.02
C THR A 542 -35.13 28.46 4.61
N ALA A 543 -33.95 27.86 4.72
CA ALA A 543 -33.76 26.50 5.21
C ALA A 543 -33.63 26.42 6.74
N VAL A 544 -33.13 27.50 7.36
CA VAL A 544 -32.97 27.64 8.81
C VAL A 544 -33.72 28.89 9.26
N PRO A 545 -35.00 28.76 9.67
CA PRO A 545 -35.80 29.90 10.10
C PRO A 545 -35.16 30.62 11.29
N GLY A 546 -34.97 31.93 11.18
CA GLY A 546 -34.31 32.75 12.21
C GLY A 546 -32.79 32.83 12.09
N LEU A 547 -32.19 32.29 11.01
CA LEU A 547 -30.76 32.47 10.72
C LEU A 547 -30.46 33.94 10.40
N THR A 548 -29.53 34.53 11.13
CA THR A 548 -28.95 35.85 10.85
C THR A 548 -27.46 35.70 10.60
N SER A 549 -26.81 36.66 9.95
CA SER A 549 -25.35 36.61 9.72
C SER A 549 -24.54 36.51 11.02
N ALA A 550 -25.06 37.07 12.13
CA ALA A 550 -24.43 36.94 13.45
C ALA A 550 -24.52 35.51 14.01
N ILE A 551 -25.69 34.86 13.87
CA ILE A 551 -25.89 33.46 14.25
C ILE A 551 -25.03 32.55 13.39
N GLU A 552 -24.95 32.81 12.09
CA GLU A 552 -24.14 32.05 11.15
C GLU A 552 -22.65 32.09 11.54
N VAL A 553 -22.08 33.28 11.78
CA VAL A 553 -20.68 33.44 12.19
C VAL A 553 -20.40 32.74 13.53
N ALA A 554 -21.28 32.92 14.52
CA ALA A 554 -21.14 32.28 15.83
C ALA A 554 -21.19 30.75 15.72
N ALA A 555 -22.14 30.23 14.94
CA ALA A 555 -22.35 28.81 14.79
C ALA A 555 -21.25 28.15 13.93
N ILE A 556 -20.73 28.81 12.89
CA ILE A 556 -19.55 28.36 12.13
C ILE A 556 -18.30 28.33 13.02
N THR A 557 -18.10 29.34 13.86
CA THR A 557 -16.95 29.39 14.78
C THR A 557 -17.02 28.25 15.81
N ALA A 558 -18.18 28.05 16.43
CA ALA A 558 -18.42 26.94 17.34
C ALA A 558 -18.28 25.58 16.64
N TYR A 559 -18.74 25.48 15.39
CA TYR A 559 -18.60 24.28 14.58
C TYR A 559 -17.13 23.94 14.31
N ARG A 560 -16.29 24.93 13.95
CA ARG A 560 -14.84 24.72 13.78
C ARG A 560 -14.19 24.20 15.05
N TYR A 561 -14.53 24.77 16.20
CA TYR A 561 -14.03 24.31 17.49
C TYR A 561 -14.49 22.88 17.82
N ALA A 562 -15.77 22.56 17.58
CA ALA A 562 -16.32 21.21 17.79
C ALA A 562 -15.60 20.14 16.96
N ASN A 563 -15.28 20.47 15.72
CA ASN A 563 -14.54 19.60 14.81
C ASN A 563 -13.10 19.41 15.31
N SER A 564 -12.40 20.49 15.67
CA SER A 564 -11.08 20.45 16.29
C SER A 564 -11.01 19.49 17.50
N GLN A 565 -12.00 19.52 18.40
CA GLN A 565 -12.07 18.61 19.54
C GLN A 565 -12.32 17.15 19.13
N ALA A 566 -13.13 16.90 18.09
CA ALA A 566 -13.33 15.56 17.56
C ALA A 566 -12.02 15.00 16.98
N TYR A 567 -11.28 15.80 16.22
CA TYR A 567 -10.02 15.37 15.60
C TYR A 567 -8.91 15.12 16.59
N ARG A 568 -8.86 15.87 17.70
CA ARG A 568 -7.94 15.57 18.79
C ARG A 568 -8.08 14.12 19.28
N THR A 569 -9.30 13.58 19.29
CA THR A 569 -9.57 12.18 19.68
C THR A 569 -9.02 11.18 18.66
N VAL A 570 -9.12 11.54 17.38
CA VAL A 570 -8.62 10.74 16.27
C VAL A 570 -7.08 10.64 16.33
N PHE A 571 -6.38 11.74 16.59
CA PHE A 571 -4.92 11.72 16.79
C PHE A 571 -4.46 10.82 17.93
N PHE A 572 -5.21 10.78 19.04
CA PHE A 572 -4.92 9.84 20.13
C PHE A 572 -5.09 8.39 19.70
N THR A 573 -6.01 8.13 18.76
CA THR A 573 -6.17 6.80 18.17
C THR A 573 -4.95 6.45 17.30
N SER A 574 -4.40 7.42 16.56
CA SER A 574 -3.16 7.24 15.79
C SER A 574 -1.94 6.94 16.66
N PHE A 575 -1.92 7.44 17.90
CA PHE A 575 -0.85 7.12 18.85
C PHE A 575 -0.83 5.63 19.23
N ALA A 576 -1.99 4.96 19.28
CA ALA A 576 -2.03 3.51 19.55
C ALA A 576 -1.32 2.72 18.43
N PHE A 577 -1.58 3.07 17.17
CA PHE A 577 -0.88 2.48 16.03
C PHE A 577 0.60 2.85 15.98
N GLY A 578 0.93 4.12 16.26
CA GLY A 578 2.31 4.59 16.37
C GLY A 578 3.08 3.83 17.45
N GLY A 579 2.46 3.59 18.62
CA GLY A 579 3.02 2.79 19.71
C GLY A 579 3.30 1.35 19.30
N ALA A 580 2.37 0.70 18.58
CA ALA A 580 2.61 -0.62 18.01
C ALA A 580 3.79 -0.62 17.02
N GLY A 581 3.89 0.40 16.15
CA GLY A 581 5.03 0.61 15.27
C GLY A 581 6.34 0.77 16.03
N MET A 582 6.36 1.58 17.10
CA MET A 582 7.53 1.79 17.97
C MET A 582 8.00 0.50 18.68
N ILE A 583 7.10 -0.45 18.92
CA ILE A 583 7.44 -1.78 19.44
C ILE A 583 8.02 -2.64 18.31
N LEU A 584 7.40 -2.66 17.14
CA LEU A 584 7.82 -3.49 16.00
C LEU A 584 9.21 -3.13 15.48
N VAL A 585 9.63 -1.85 15.54
CA VAL A 585 10.98 -1.44 15.09
C VAL A 585 12.13 -2.06 15.88
N TRP A 586 11.87 -2.64 17.07
CA TRP A 586 12.88 -3.38 17.83
C TRP A 586 13.27 -4.69 17.14
N PHE A 587 12.31 -5.31 16.46
CA PHE A 587 12.47 -6.58 15.75
C PHE A 587 12.99 -6.42 14.32
N VAL A 588 13.27 -5.18 13.89
CA VAL A 588 13.90 -4.92 12.58
C VAL A 588 15.39 -5.26 12.64
N ALA A 589 15.82 -6.15 11.75
CA ALA A 589 17.22 -6.51 11.54
C ALA A 589 17.90 -5.63 10.49
N ASN A 590 19.23 -5.64 10.50
CA ASN A 590 20.01 -5.10 9.38
C ASN A 590 19.96 -6.07 8.19
N ASN A 591 20.20 -5.54 7.00
CA ASN A 591 20.44 -6.38 5.83
C ASN A 591 21.67 -7.26 6.07
N ASP A 592 21.59 -8.48 5.56
CA ASP A 592 22.72 -9.39 5.54
C ASP A 592 23.80 -8.82 4.60
N LYS A 593 24.99 -8.56 5.16
CA LYS A 593 26.13 -8.03 4.40
C LYS A 593 26.59 -9.01 3.32
N SER A 594 26.37 -10.31 3.51
CA SER A 594 26.72 -11.33 2.50
C SER A 594 25.95 -11.16 1.20
N LYS A 595 24.73 -10.59 1.26
CA LYS A 595 23.85 -10.39 0.10
C LYS A 595 23.97 -9.00 -0.53
N GLU A 596 24.89 -8.16 -0.05
CA GLU A 596 24.95 -6.75 -0.43
C GLU A 596 25.10 -6.53 -1.94
N ASN A 597 25.89 -7.39 -2.60
CA ASN A 597 26.11 -7.36 -4.05
C ASN A 597 25.21 -8.33 -4.82
N PHE A 598 24.36 -9.09 -4.16
CA PHE A 598 23.52 -10.10 -4.80
C PHE A 598 22.40 -9.46 -5.61
N VAL A 599 22.21 -9.92 -6.85
CA VAL A 599 21.15 -9.51 -7.77
C VAL A 599 20.22 -10.71 -7.99
N GLY A 600 18.91 -10.52 -7.76
CA GLY A 600 17.95 -11.62 -7.68
C GLY A 600 17.60 -12.27 -9.02
N GLY A 601 17.77 -11.58 -10.14
CA GLY A 601 17.41 -12.08 -11.48
C GLY A 601 18.24 -11.43 -12.59
N HIS A 602 18.03 -11.88 -13.82
CA HIS A 602 18.75 -11.38 -15.00
C HIS A 602 17.77 -10.98 -16.11
N VAL A 603 18.02 -9.85 -16.78
CA VAL A 603 17.26 -9.44 -17.97
C VAL A 603 18.04 -9.79 -19.23
N HIS A 604 17.48 -10.70 -20.03
CA HIS A 604 18.12 -11.24 -21.22
C HIS A 604 17.97 -10.33 -22.45
N ASP A 605 18.86 -10.49 -23.43
CA ASP A 605 18.58 -10.02 -24.80
C ASP A 605 17.44 -10.86 -25.40
N PRO A 606 16.44 -10.29 -26.09
CA PRO A 606 15.43 -11.09 -26.79
C PRO A 606 16.01 -12.18 -27.71
N ARG A 607 17.20 -11.97 -28.29
CA ARG A 607 17.89 -13.01 -29.08
C ARG A 607 18.50 -14.10 -28.21
N GLN A 608 19.04 -13.73 -27.05
CA GLN A 608 19.59 -14.67 -26.08
C GLN A 608 18.49 -15.44 -25.37
N GLU A 609 17.36 -14.80 -25.03
CA GLU A 609 16.17 -15.43 -24.46
C GLU A 609 15.69 -16.56 -25.37
N LYS A 610 15.49 -16.29 -26.66
CA LYS A 610 15.09 -17.32 -27.64
C LYS A 610 16.11 -18.44 -27.78
N ALA A 611 17.41 -18.13 -27.75
CA ALA A 611 18.44 -19.15 -27.82
C ALA A 611 18.42 -20.06 -26.58
N LEU A 612 18.30 -19.47 -25.39
CA LEU A 612 18.22 -20.18 -24.11
C LEU A 612 16.92 -20.99 -23.99
N GLU A 613 15.80 -20.51 -24.52
CA GLU A 613 14.56 -21.28 -24.56
C GLU A 613 14.69 -22.55 -25.42
N VAL A 614 15.46 -22.49 -26.51
CA VAL A 614 15.75 -23.65 -27.37
C VAL A 614 16.76 -24.61 -26.73
N GLU A 615 17.69 -24.10 -25.90
CA GLU A 615 18.64 -24.94 -25.18
C GLU A 615 18.03 -25.64 -23.96
N VAL A 616 16.99 -25.03 -23.34
CA VAL A 616 16.38 -25.51 -22.09
C VAL A 616 15.08 -26.30 -22.32
N GLY A 617 14.33 -26.01 -23.39
CA GLY A 617 13.12 -26.74 -23.79
C GLY A 617 13.41 -27.97 -24.62
#